data_AF-A0ABD2P0C7-F1
#
_entry.id   AF-A0ABD2P0C7-F1
#
_cell.length_a   1.000
_cell.length_b   1.000
_cell.length_c   1.000
_cell.angle_alpha   90.00
_cell.angle_beta   90.00
_cell.angle_gamma   90.00
#
_symmetry.space_group_name_H-M   'P 1'
#
loop_
_entity.id
_entity.type
_entity.pdbx_description
1 polymer ?
#
loop_
_entity_poly.entity_id
_entity_poly.type
_entity_poly.pdbx_seq_one_letter_code
_entity_poly.pdbx_strand_id
1 'polypeptide(L)'
;MCDALRDVENNVLLVKAAAIRYNIPRTTLRRCVMRVKDERDEIDWNSPILEGAPRLYPNYTVNKIFSSDEEEVLSNYFKTMANLHHGLNPKCARKLAYDLALAIPPSWVENKTAGRLWFNVFLERRQELSLRSAEATSSD
;
A
#
# COMPACT_ATOMS: atom_id res chain seq x y z
N MET A 1 9.60 -11.37 -16.78
CA MET A 1 9.89 -11.85 -15.40
C MET A 1 9.93 -13.37 -15.35
N CYS A 2 8.90 -14.05 -15.88
CA CYS A 2 8.85 -15.52 -15.97
C CYS A 2 10.07 -16.14 -16.65
N ASP A 3 10.50 -15.59 -17.79
CA ASP A 3 11.67 -16.12 -18.54
C ASP A 3 12.96 -16.01 -17.73
N ALA A 4 13.16 -14.90 -17.01
CA ALA A 4 14.30 -14.70 -16.13
C ALA A 4 14.33 -15.69 -14.96
N LEU A 5 13.15 -16.10 -14.45
CA LEU A 5 13.03 -17.09 -13.38
C LEU A 5 13.25 -18.51 -13.90
N ARG A 6 12.73 -18.85 -15.09
CA ARG A 6 13.01 -20.14 -15.75
C ARG A 6 14.50 -20.32 -16.02
N ASP A 7 15.17 -19.29 -16.52
CA ASP A 7 16.62 -19.32 -16.79
C ASP A 7 17.45 -19.50 -15.51
N VAL A 8 17.00 -18.93 -14.39
CA VAL A 8 17.65 -19.08 -13.08
C VAL A 8 17.36 -20.45 -12.45
N GLU A 9 16.13 -20.94 -12.56
CA GLU A 9 15.72 -22.22 -11.98
C GLU A 9 16.33 -23.41 -12.73
N ASN A 10 16.37 -23.35 -14.06
CA ASN A 10 17.03 -24.34 -14.91
C ASN A 10 18.57 -24.25 -14.84
N ASN A 11 19.13 -23.42 -13.96
CA ASN A 11 20.57 -23.19 -13.78
C ASN A 11 21.29 -22.73 -15.06
N VAL A 12 20.56 -22.18 -16.04
CA VAL A 12 21.09 -21.68 -17.32
C VAL A 12 21.84 -20.37 -17.10
N LEU A 13 21.34 -19.51 -16.20
CA LEU A 13 21.94 -18.23 -15.86
C LEU A 13 21.99 -18.01 -14.36
N LEU A 14 23.12 -17.49 -13.87
CA LEU A 14 23.19 -16.94 -12.51
C LEU A 14 22.25 -15.74 -12.40
N VAL A 15 21.70 -15.51 -11.20
CA VAL A 15 20.83 -14.35 -10.88
C VAL A 15 21.42 -13.01 -11.36
N LYS A 16 22.76 -12.86 -11.39
CA LYS A 16 23.42 -11.66 -11.92
C LYS A 16 23.24 -11.52 -13.43
N ALA A 17 23.46 -12.61 -14.17
CA ALA A 17 23.41 -12.63 -15.61
C ALA A 17 21.97 -12.47 -16.11
N ALA A 18 21.01 -13.16 -15.46
CA ALA A 18 19.59 -12.99 -15.74
C ALA A 18 19.10 -11.56 -15.44
N ALA A 19 19.52 -10.95 -14.32
CA ALA A 19 19.16 -9.56 -14.02
C ALA A 19 19.61 -8.56 -15.10
N ILE A 20 20.83 -8.72 -15.62
CA ILE A 20 21.36 -7.88 -16.70
C ILE A 20 20.62 -8.17 -18.01
N ARG A 21 20.47 -9.44 -18.38
CA ARG A 21 19.87 -9.88 -19.63
C ARG A 21 18.43 -9.43 -19.80
N TYR A 22 17.65 -9.52 -18.72
CA TYR A 22 16.23 -9.16 -18.73
C TYR A 22 15.97 -7.73 -18.25
N ASN A 23 17.01 -6.95 -17.98
CA ASN A 23 16.93 -5.58 -17.45
C ASN A 23 16.05 -5.47 -16.19
N ILE A 24 16.23 -6.41 -15.25
CA ILE A 24 15.50 -6.46 -13.97
C ILE A 24 16.49 -6.18 -12.84
N PRO A 25 16.19 -5.27 -11.89
CA PRO A 25 17.07 -5.03 -10.75
C PRO A 25 17.39 -6.34 -10.01
N ARG A 26 18.67 -6.59 -9.74
CA ARG A 26 19.15 -7.84 -9.11
C ARG A 26 18.42 -8.15 -7.79
N THR A 27 18.11 -7.12 -7.00
CA THR A 27 17.38 -7.22 -5.73
C THR A 27 15.95 -7.74 -5.94
N THR A 28 15.31 -7.26 -7.00
CA THR A 28 13.97 -7.66 -7.43
C THR A 28 13.95 -9.10 -7.89
N LEU A 29 14.88 -9.50 -8.76
CA LEU A 29 14.97 -10.88 -9.25
C LEU A 29 15.26 -11.86 -8.10
N ARG A 30 16.21 -11.54 -7.21
CA ARG A 30 16.53 -12.36 -6.03
C ARG A 30 15.31 -12.57 -5.12
N ARG A 31 14.56 -11.50 -4.84
CA ARG A 31 13.36 -11.56 -4.02
C ARG A 31 12.32 -12.52 -4.62
N CYS A 32 12.15 -12.51 -5.93
CA CYS A 32 11.17 -13.38 -6.59
C CYS A 32 11.60 -14.84 -6.61
N VAL A 33 12.88 -15.12 -6.87
CA VAL A 33 13.43 -16.49 -6.76
C VAL A 33 13.20 -17.04 -5.35
N MET A 34 13.44 -16.23 -4.31
CA MET A 34 13.21 -16.67 -2.92
C MET A 34 11.74 -16.97 -2.63
N ARG A 35 10.80 -16.13 -3.10
CA ARG A 35 9.36 -16.35 -2.88
C ARG A 35 8.83 -17.59 -3.59
N VAL A 36 9.30 -17.83 -4.81
CA VAL A 36 8.93 -19.01 -5.61
C VAL A 36 9.45 -20.31 -4.97
N LYS A 37 10.58 -20.26 -4.25
CA LYS A 37 11.14 -21.42 -3.54
C LYS A 37 10.50 -21.72 -2.19
N ASP A 38 9.78 -20.74 -1.62
CA ASP A 38 9.12 -20.85 -0.31
C ASP A 38 7.67 -21.35 -0.43
N GLU A 39 7.02 -21.13 -1.58
CA GLU A 39 5.63 -21.49 -1.85
C GLU A 39 5.51 -22.83 -2.63
N ARG A 40 5.74 -23.96 -1.93
CA ARG A 40 5.50 -25.37 -2.36
C ARG A 40 6.31 -25.88 -3.56
N ASP A 41 6.54 -27.19 -3.59
CA ASP A 41 7.46 -27.92 -4.50
C ASP A 41 7.16 -27.80 -6.02
N GLU A 42 6.16 -27.01 -6.44
CA GLU A 42 5.85 -26.75 -7.85
C GLU A 42 5.60 -25.25 -8.09
N ILE A 43 6.39 -24.66 -9.00
CA ILE A 43 6.28 -23.25 -9.40
C ILE A 43 5.00 -23.05 -10.21
N ASP A 44 4.01 -22.33 -9.65
CA ASP A 44 2.84 -21.88 -10.42
C ASP A 44 3.26 -20.75 -11.38
N TRP A 45 3.58 -21.14 -12.61
CA TRP A 45 3.98 -20.23 -13.69
C TRP A 45 2.87 -19.26 -14.14
N ASN A 46 1.63 -19.49 -13.72
CA ASN A 46 0.48 -18.60 -13.95
C ASN A 46 0.20 -17.68 -12.74
N SER A 47 1.07 -17.67 -11.73
CA SER A 47 0.89 -16.81 -10.56
C SER A 47 0.88 -15.32 -10.96
N PRO A 48 -0.05 -14.51 -10.43
CA PRO A 48 -0.08 -13.05 -10.63
C PRO A 48 1.20 -12.33 -10.18
N ILE A 49 2.03 -12.99 -9.36
CA ILE A 49 3.35 -12.52 -8.92
C ILE A 49 4.36 -12.50 -10.08
N LEU A 50 4.14 -13.33 -11.11
CA LEU A 50 5.01 -13.53 -12.27
C LEU A 50 4.56 -12.71 -13.50
N GLU A 51 3.25 -12.50 -13.66
CA GLU A 51 2.67 -11.67 -14.73
C GLU A 51 2.88 -10.16 -14.51
N GLY A 52 2.94 -9.72 -13.25
CA GLY A 52 3.20 -8.31 -12.90
C GLY A 52 4.62 -8.10 -12.43
N ALA A 53 5.22 -6.95 -12.77
CA ALA A 53 6.45 -6.50 -12.11
C ALA A 53 6.29 -6.69 -10.59
N PRO A 54 7.18 -7.45 -9.93
CA PRO A 54 6.95 -7.93 -8.58
C PRO A 54 6.68 -6.74 -7.69
N ARG A 55 5.49 -6.69 -7.08
CA ARG A 55 4.92 -5.53 -6.38
C ARG A 55 6.02 -4.70 -5.70
N LEU A 56 6.59 -3.75 -6.45
CA LEU A 56 7.49 -2.73 -5.93
C LEU A 56 6.65 -1.65 -5.24
N TYR A 57 5.34 -1.66 -5.53
CA TYR A 57 4.33 -0.93 -4.80
C TYR A 57 4.19 -1.55 -3.41
N PRO A 58 4.28 -0.74 -2.35
CA PRO A 58 4.02 -1.21 -1.01
C PRO A 58 2.64 -1.85 -0.96
N ASN A 59 2.57 -3.06 -0.43
CA ASN A 59 1.30 -3.73 -0.19
C ASN A 59 0.60 -3.02 0.99
N TYR A 60 -0.09 -1.92 0.73
CA TYR A 60 -0.80 -1.17 1.77
C TYR A 60 -1.99 -1.94 2.33
N THR A 61 -2.45 -2.99 1.64
CA THR A 61 -3.49 -3.91 2.13
C THR A 61 -3.06 -4.72 3.34
N VAL A 62 -1.75 -5.02 3.54
CA VAL A 62 -1.29 -5.64 4.80
C VAL A 62 -1.24 -4.66 5.98
N ASN A 63 -1.31 -3.35 5.71
CA ASN A 63 -1.36 -2.29 6.73
C ASN A 63 -2.77 -1.71 6.90
N LYS A 64 -3.81 -2.47 6.53
CA LYS A 64 -5.19 -2.02 6.70
C LYS A 64 -5.59 -2.17 8.17
N ILE A 65 -5.50 -1.06 8.91
CA ILE A 65 -5.80 -1.01 10.37
C ILE A 65 -7.30 -1.05 10.65
N PHE A 66 -8.09 -0.54 9.71
CA PHE A 66 -9.55 -0.52 9.78
C PHE A 66 -10.16 -1.37 8.67
N SER A 67 -11.19 -2.11 9.00
CA SER A 67 -12.08 -2.77 8.05
C SER A 67 -12.82 -1.75 7.18
N SER A 68 -13.48 -2.23 6.12
CA SER A 68 -14.25 -1.34 5.24
C SER A 68 -15.36 -0.59 6.00
N ASP A 69 -16.03 -1.29 6.91
CA ASP A 69 -17.15 -0.76 7.68
C ASP A 69 -16.66 0.27 8.70
N GLU A 70 -15.54 -0.02 9.37
CA GLU A 70 -14.91 0.95 10.29
C GLU A 70 -14.44 2.22 9.56
N GLU A 71 -13.86 2.07 8.35
CA GLU A 71 -13.47 3.23 7.54
C GLU A 71 -14.68 4.08 7.12
N GLU A 72 -15.85 3.48 6.93
CA GLU A 72 -17.09 4.20 6.60
C GLU A 72 -17.60 5.02 7.79
N VAL A 73 -17.64 4.41 8.99
CA VAL A 73 -17.99 5.11 10.23
C VAL A 73 -17.02 6.28 10.48
N LEU A 74 -15.72 6.04 10.30
CA LEU A 74 -14.68 7.05 10.44
C LEU A 74 -14.86 8.20 9.42
N SER A 75 -15.19 7.85 8.16
CA SER A 75 -15.44 8.83 7.11
C SER A 75 -16.63 9.74 7.45
N ASN A 76 -17.74 9.16 7.91
CA ASN A 76 -18.92 9.93 8.33
C ASN A 76 -18.60 10.88 9.50
N TYR A 77 -17.79 10.43 10.46
CA TYR A 77 -17.33 11.29 11.55
C TYR A 77 -16.48 12.46 11.04
N PHE A 78 -15.56 12.20 10.11
CA PHE A 78 -14.73 13.24 9.49
C PHE A 78 -15.53 14.23 8.65
N LYS A 79 -16.58 13.80 7.94
CA LYS A 79 -17.50 14.71 7.23
C LYS A 79 -18.19 15.68 8.20
N THR A 80 -18.70 15.17 9.31
CA THR A 80 -19.33 16.00 10.35
C THR A 80 -18.35 17.01 10.93
N MET A 81 -17.13 16.58 11.28
CA MET A 81 -16.07 17.46 11.76
C MET A 81 -15.67 18.52 10.73
N ALA A 82 -15.60 18.15 9.45
CA ALA A 82 -15.24 19.06 8.38
C ALA A 82 -16.33 20.12 8.12
N ASN A 83 -17.60 19.79 8.35
CA ASN A 83 -18.71 20.74 8.31
C ASN A 83 -18.66 21.73 9.47
N LEU A 84 -18.28 21.28 10.67
CA LEU A 84 -18.23 22.10 11.87
C LEU A 84 -17.03 23.07 11.90
N HIS A 85 -15.89 22.70 11.31
CA HIS A 85 -14.62 23.41 11.48
C HIS A 85 -14.03 24.00 10.18
N HIS A 86 -14.84 24.25 9.15
CA HIS A 86 -14.38 24.75 7.85
C HIS A 86 -13.28 23.90 7.19
N GLY A 87 -13.30 22.58 7.40
CA GLY A 87 -12.33 21.66 6.80
C GLY A 87 -11.89 20.52 7.72
N LEU A 88 -11.35 19.46 7.12
CA LEU A 88 -10.81 18.32 7.86
C LEU A 88 -9.38 18.63 8.31
N ASN A 89 -9.16 18.84 9.60
CA ASN A 89 -7.80 19.01 10.13
C ASN A 89 -7.04 17.67 10.13
N PRO A 90 -5.98 17.50 9.30
CA PRO A 90 -5.26 16.23 9.18
C PRO A 90 -4.57 15.78 10.47
N LYS A 91 -4.25 16.71 11.39
CA LYS A 91 -3.67 16.36 12.68
C LYS A 91 -4.73 15.76 13.61
N CYS A 92 -5.91 16.37 13.69
CA CYS A 92 -7.01 15.87 14.51
C CYS A 92 -7.53 14.53 13.98
N ALA A 93 -7.72 14.42 12.66
CA ALA A 93 -8.18 13.18 12.03
C ALA A 93 -7.24 11.99 12.33
N ARG A 94 -5.92 12.22 12.26
CA ARG A 94 -4.91 11.19 12.58
C ARG A 94 -4.82 10.84 14.07
N LYS A 95 -5.09 11.79 14.96
CA LYS A 95 -5.19 11.49 16.40
C LYS A 95 -6.43 10.65 16.71
N LEU A 96 -7.57 11.04 16.15
CA LEU A 96 -8.82 10.29 16.32
C LEU A 96 -8.71 8.85 15.77
N ALA A 97 -8.06 8.70 14.61
CA ALA A 97 -7.76 7.37 14.06
C ALA A 97 -6.82 6.55 14.96
N TYR A 98 -5.88 7.18 15.66
CA TYR A 98 -5.05 6.50 16.65
C TYR A 98 -5.89 6.02 17.85
N ASP A 99 -6.78 6.88 18.35
CA ASP A 99 -7.62 6.57 19.51
C ASP A 99 -8.65 5.46 19.22
N LEU A 100 -9.09 5.33 17.96
CA LEU A 100 -10.06 4.33 17.52
C LEU A 100 -9.43 3.03 17.00
N ALA A 101 -8.12 2.99 16.79
CA ALA A 101 -7.45 1.82 16.25
C ALA A 101 -7.34 0.71 17.32
N LEU A 102 -7.90 -0.47 17.02
CA LEU A 102 -7.79 -1.65 17.89
C LEU A 102 -6.41 -2.29 17.83
N ALA A 103 -5.77 -2.27 16.66
CA ALA A 103 -4.44 -2.81 16.43
C ALA A 103 -3.50 -1.67 16.02
N ILE A 104 -2.79 -1.11 17.00
CA ILE A 104 -1.92 0.05 16.80
C ILE A 104 -0.50 -0.41 16.42
N PRO A 105 0.02 -0.04 15.24
CA PRO A 105 1.41 -0.32 14.88
C PRO A 105 2.39 0.38 15.81
N PRO A 106 3.61 -0.16 16.03
CA PRO A 106 4.62 0.48 16.89
C PRO A 106 4.93 1.93 16.50
N SER A 107 4.95 2.22 15.19
CA SER A 107 5.18 3.56 14.65
C SER A 107 4.11 4.59 15.04
N TRP A 108 2.88 4.15 15.32
CA TRP A 108 1.79 5.00 15.78
C TRP A 108 1.89 5.28 17.28
N VAL A 109 2.31 4.28 18.07
CA VAL A 109 2.49 4.40 19.52
C VAL A 109 3.56 5.42 19.86
N GLU A 110 4.71 5.35 19.18
CA GLU A 110 5.83 6.29 19.38
C GLU A 110 5.40 7.74 19.19
N ASN A 111 4.59 8.00 18.16
CA ASN A 111 4.15 9.34 17.79
C ASN A 111 2.77 9.73 18.39
N LYS A 112 2.11 8.79 19.09
CA LYS A 112 0.72 8.89 19.59
C LYS A 112 -0.25 9.46 18.54
N THR A 113 -0.07 9.06 17.29
CA THR A 113 -0.86 9.56 16.17
C THR A 113 -0.77 8.62 14.98
N ALA A 114 -1.82 8.59 14.16
CA ALA A 114 -1.79 7.84 12.93
C ALA A 114 -0.72 8.37 11.97
N GLY A 115 -0.05 7.43 11.30
CA GLY A 115 1.00 7.72 10.33
C GLY A 115 0.47 8.55 9.15
N ARG A 116 1.30 9.48 8.65
CA ARG A 116 0.95 10.33 7.49
C ARG A 116 0.65 9.49 6.25
N LEU A 117 1.43 8.44 6.03
CA LEU A 117 1.25 7.53 4.90
C LEU A 117 -0.12 6.85 4.94
N TRP A 118 -0.51 6.31 6.12
CA TRP A 118 -1.82 5.71 6.28
C TRP A 118 -2.96 6.70 5.96
N PHE A 119 -2.84 7.94 6.42
CA PHE A 119 -3.87 8.96 6.19
C PHE A 119 -4.03 9.30 4.70
N ASN A 120 -2.91 9.40 3.96
CA ASN A 120 -2.96 9.63 2.52
C ASN A 120 -3.65 8.48 1.79
N VAL A 121 -3.28 7.22 2.07
CA VAL A 121 -3.91 6.07 1.43
C VAL A 121 -5.39 5.93 1.88
N PHE A 122 -5.73 6.31 3.11
CA PHE A 122 -7.12 6.37 3.56
C PHE A 122 -7.94 7.39 2.75
N LEU A 123 -7.41 8.58 2.49
CA LEU A 123 -8.06 9.58 1.63
C LEU A 123 -8.15 9.13 0.17
N GLU A 124 -7.14 8.43 -0.35
CA GLU A 124 -7.20 7.83 -1.70
C GLU A 124 -8.33 6.79 -1.81
N ARG A 125 -8.56 6.00 -0.74
CA ARG A 125 -9.68 5.05 -0.67
C ARG A 125 -11.03 5.76 -0.50
N ARG A 126 -11.06 6.88 0.24
CA ARG A 126 -12.26 7.66 0.56
C ARG A 126 -12.20 9.02 -0.11
N GLN A 127 -12.20 9.03 -1.44
CA GLN A 127 -12.09 10.26 -2.25
C GLN A 127 -13.15 11.32 -1.90
N GLU A 128 -14.32 10.90 -1.42
CA GLU A 128 -15.36 11.76 -0.86
C GLU A 128 -14.86 12.75 0.22
N LEU A 129 -13.81 12.40 0.97
CA LEU A 129 -13.16 13.29 1.95
C LEU A 129 -12.07 14.17 1.33
N SER A 130 -11.49 13.72 0.21
CA SER A 130 -10.40 14.40 -0.49
C SER A 130 -10.88 15.52 -1.43
N LEU A 131 -12.14 15.49 -1.87
CA LEU A 131 -12.69 16.42 -2.88
C LEU A 131 -12.78 17.88 -2.43
N ARG A 132 -12.53 18.22 -1.15
CA ARG A 132 -12.55 19.60 -0.66
C ARG A 132 -11.35 20.47 -1.06
N SER A 133 -10.50 20.01 -1.99
CA SER A 133 -9.37 20.80 -2.52
C SER A 133 -9.66 21.54 -3.84
N ALA A 134 -10.86 21.49 -4.41
CA ALA A 134 -11.18 22.31 -5.59
C ALA A 134 -12.68 22.60 -5.73
N GLU A 135 -13.19 23.59 -5.01
CA GLU A 135 -14.28 24.43 -5.51
C GLU A 135 -13.71 25.85 -5.65
N ALA A 136 -13.20 26.13 -6.85
CA ALA A 136 -12.97 27.50 -7.27
C ALA A 136 -14.34 28.19 -7.30
N THR A 137 -14.54 29.11 -6.38
CA THR A 137 -15.65 30.06 -6.38
C THR A 137 -15.75 30.74 -7.74
N SER A 138 -16.97 30.73 -8.28
CA SER A 138 -17.51 31.69 -9.25
C SER A 138 -16.68 32.98 -9.37
N SER A 139 -16.28 33.32 -10.59
CA SER A 139 -16.12 34.72 -10.97
C SER A 139 -16.93 34.88 -12.24
N ASP A 140 -18.05 35.58 -12.05
CA ASP A 140 -18.99 36.09 -13.04
C ASP A 140 -18.30 37.11 -13.94
#